data_AF-A0A1F7YH40-F1
#
_entry.id   AF-A0A1F7YH40-F1
#
_cell.length_a   1.000
_cell.length_b   1.000
_cell.length_c   1.000
_cell.angle_alpha   90.00
_cell.angle_beta   90.00
_cell.angle_gamma   90.00
#
_symmetry.space_group_name_H-M   'P 1'
#
loop_
_entity.id
_entity.type
_entity.pdbx_description
1 polymer ?
#
loop_
_entity_poly.entity_id
_entity_poly.type
_entity_poly.pdbx_seq_one_letter_code
_entity_poly.pdbx_strand_id
1 'polypeptide(L)'
;MLERIFNAPEELKDLAFQSLLVPRYTRTYHEGIFRDSTGGHTLRCIDKADTLNIKQADKVIITDKLWSHDLAEVVTSDFSAIHKQNDPKLKRMLFERELEAIRTYIPEKYKPHVYDFIEAERFWDGSIYSKLPTPHALVAKTIDHTDGNVFFHKALASWVSSDEYNPDYLPSKDSLRYTFVNYHKYMERLSSPVKPFGQFYEVILNLLNDEIVKIAGFWSGVKEQKQPEIIIKDLRTIIN
;
A
#
# COMPACT_ATOMS: atom_id res chain seq x y z
N MET A 1 4.31 -4.28 18.06
CA MET A 1 4.61 -4.45 16.62
C MET A 1 5.43 -5.71 16.37
N LEU A 2 6.73 -5.80 16.72
CA LEU A 2 7.52 -7.02 16.44
C LEU A 2 6.89 -8.33 16.97
N GLU A 3 6.26 -8.30 18.15
CA GLU A 3 5.49 -9.44 18.71
C GLU A 3 4.42 -9.99 17.74
N ARG A 4 3.86 -9.15 16.87
CA ARG A 4 2.85 -9.53 15.87
C ARG A 4 3.42 -10.47 14.79
N ILE A 5 4.75 -10.46 14.54
CA ILE A 5 5.37 -11.35 13.56
C ILE A 5 5.36 -12.82 14.01
N PHE A 6 5.35 -13.08 15.32
CA PHE A 6 5.22 -14.43 15.88
C PHE A 6 3.82 -15.02 15.66
N ASN A 7 2.83 -14.17 15.39
CA ASN A 7 1.45 -14.54 15.03
C ASN A 7 1.25 -14.71 13.50
N ALA A 8 2.34 -14.74 12.71
CA ALA A 8 2.29 -15.20 11.33
C ALA A 8 1.86 -16.68 11.27
N PRO A 9 1.06 -17.10 10.26
CA PRO A 9 0.79 -18.51 10.02
C PRO A 9 2.10 -19.30 9.92
N GLU A 10 2.14 -20.50 10.49
CA GLU A 10 3.38 -21.27 10.62
C GLU A 10 4.05 -21.51 9.25
N GLU A 11 3.25 -21.76 8.21
CA GLU A 11 3.77 -21.98 6.85
C GLU A 11 4.35 -20.71 6.18
N LEU A 12 4.14 -19.53 6.76
CA LEU A 12 4.62 -18.23 6.28
C LEU A 12 5.68 -17.59 7.20
N LYS A 13 5.90 -18.14 8.40
CA LYS A 13 6.64 -17.48 9.49
C LYS A 13 8.06 -17.09 9.10
N ASP A 14 8.82 -17.97 8.44
CA ASP A 14 10.20 -17.68 8.03
C ASP A 14 10.28 -16.55 6.99
N LEU A 15 9.31 -16.47 6.06
CA LEU A 15 9.22 -15.37 5.09
C LEU A 15 8.78 -14.06 5.76
N ALA A 16 7.88 -14.14 6.74
CA ALA A 16 7.46 -12.99 7.54
C ALA A 16 8.61 -12.41 8.39
N PHE A 17 9.49 -13.25 8.96
CA PHE A 17 10.71 -12.77 9.60
C PHE A 17 11.70 -12.16 8.60
N GLN A 18 11.88 -12.75 7.42
CA GLN A 18 12.79 -12.23 6.39
C GLN A 18 12.29 -10.89 5.80
N SER A 19 10.98 -10.68 5.65
CA SER A 19 10.44 -9.43 5.10
C SER A 19 10.68 -8.21 6.00
N LEU A 20 10.95 -8.40 7.30
CA LEU A 20 11.43 -7.32 8.18
C LEU A 20 12.79 -6.75 7.75
N LEU A 21 13.59 -7.52 7.02
CA LEU A 21 14.91 -7.13 6.49
C LEU A 21 14.86 -6.59 5.05
N VAL A 22 13.69 -6.57 4.40
CA VAL A 22 13.51 -6.00 3.07
C VAL A 22 13.16 -4.51 3.21
N PRO A 23 14.07 -3.56 2.90
CA PRO A 23 13.81 -2.14 3.09
C PRO A 23 12.87 -1.60 2.00
N ARG A 24 11.78 -0.93 2.43
CA ARG A 24 10.88 -0.22 1.51
C ARG A 24 11.44 1.16 1.16
N TYR A 25 10.99 1.72 0.03
CA TYR A 25 11.42 3.03 -0.46
C TYR A 25 12.95 3.15 -0.62
N THR A 26 13.61 2.08 -1.09
CA THR A 26 14.97 2.20 -1.62
C THR A 26 14.94 2.81 -3.03
N ARG A 27 16.08 3.36 -3.49
CA ARG A 27 16.37 3.73 -4.89
C ARG A 27 15.65 4.97 -5.49
N THR A 28 14.53 5.48 -4.94
CA THR A 28 13.81 6.68 -5.48
C THR A 28 14.56 8.01 -5.32
N TYR A 29 15.51 8.02 -4.40
CA TYR A 29 15.25 8.79 -3.18
C TYR A 29 16.52 8.98 -2.37
N HIS A 30 16.54 10.03 -1.54
CA HIS A 30 17.63 10.24 -0.59
C HIS A 30 17.47 9.36 0.66
N GLU A 31 18.58 8.82 1.15
CA GLU A 31 18.62 8.05 2.39
C GLU A 31 18.20 8.91 3.60
N GLY A 32 17.70 8.25 4.65
CA GLY A 32 17.26 8.90 5.89
C GLY A 32 15.81 9.36 5.92
N ILE A 33 15.23 9.80 4.78
CA ILE A 33 13.85 10.31 4.66
C ILE A 33 12.82 9.22 5.01
N PHE A 34 12.97 8.03 4.43
CA PHE A 34 12.09 6.88 4.64
C PHE A 34 12.85 5.80 5.40
N ARG A 35 12.19 5.21 6.42
CA ARG A 35 12.73 4.13 7.26
C ARG A 35 11.62 3.12 7.52
N ASP A 36 11.44 2.18 6.60
CA ASP A 36 10.39 1.17 6.64
C ASP A 36 10.86 -0.15 6.02
N SER A 37 10.15 -1.25 6.29
CA SER A 37 10.40 -2.55 5.67
C SER A 37 9.10 -3.24 5.24
N THR A 38 9.20 -4.20 4.32
CA THR A 38 8.04 -4.96 3.83
C THR A 38 7.29 -5.66 4.97
N GLY A 39 8.02 -6.20 5.94
CA GLY A 39 7.44 -6.74 7.17
C GLY A 39 6.81 -5.65 8.05
N GLY A 40 7.44 -4.48 8.17
CA GLY A 40 6.89 -3.33 8.89
C GLY A 40 5.55 -2.85 8.33
N HIS A 41 5.45 -2.72 7.00
CA HIS A 41 4.22 -2.41 6.28
C HIS A 41 3.17 -3.52 6.42
N THR A 42 3.55 -4.78 6.21
CA THR A 42 2.66 -5.95 6.36
C THR A 42 2.01 -5.97 7.74
N LEU A 43 2.78 -5.75 8.80
CA LEU A 43 2.26 -5.70 10.17
C LEU A 43 1.28 -4.55 10.40
N ARG A 44 1.56 -3.34 9.88
CA ARG A 44 0.61 -2.21 9.98
C ARG A 44 -0.69 -2.48 9.23
N CYS A 45 -0.61 -3.12 8.06
CA CYS A 45 -1.79 -3.52 7.29
C CYS A 45 -2.65 -4.52 8.08
N ILE A 46 -2.04 -5.50 8.74
CA ILE A 46 -2.74 -6.48 9.58
C ILE A 46 -3.35 -5.83 10.82
N ASP A 47 -2.61 -4.97 11.52
CA ASP A 47 -3.15 -4.21 12.67
C ASP A 47 -4.32 -3.30 12.22
N LYS A 48 -4.27 -2.73 11.01
CA LYS A 48 -5.37 -1.96 10.41
C LYS A 48 -6.59 -2.84 10.08
N ALA A 49 -6.39 -4.04 9.53
CA ALA A 49 -7.47 -5.02 9.29
C ALA A 49 -8.17 -5.44 10.59
N ASP A 50 -7.42 -5.64 11.67
CA ASP A 50 -7.94 -5.97 13.00
C ASP A 50 -8.85 -4.88 13.56
N THR A 51 -8.60 -3.59 13.28
CA THR A 51 -9.45 -2.48 13.75
C THR A 51 -10.79 -2.33 13.04
N LEU A 52 -10.99 -3.00 11.90
CA LEU A 52 -12.21 -2.83 11.10
C LEU A 52 -13.48 -3.32 11.84
N ASN A 53 -14.60 -2.61 11.66
CA ASN A 53 -15.90 -3.01 12.20
C ASN A 53 -16.60 -4.05 11.28
N ILE A 54 -16.01 -5.24 11.18
CA ILE A 54 -16.48 -6.37 10.36
C ILE A 54 -16.42 -7.69 11.15
N LYS A 55 -17.08 -8.74 10.65
CA LYS A 55 -17.14 -10.05 11.32
C LYS A 55 -15.73 -10.66 11.43
N GLN A 56 -15.45 -11.40 12.52
CA GLN A 56 -14.13 -11.98 12.75
C GLN A 56 -13.67 -12.92 11.62
N ALA A 57 -14.59 -13.68 11.02
CA ALA A 57 -14.29 -14.52 9.86
C ALA A 57 -13.84 -13.71 8.62
N ASP A 58 -14.43 -12.52 8.41
CA ASP A 58 -14.02 -11.62 7.33
C ASP A 58 -12.61 -11.05 7.59
N LYS A 59 -12.29 -10.72 8.86
CA LYS A 59 -10.94 -10.27 9.27
C LYS A 59 -9.88 -11.32 8.97
N VAL A 60 -10.14 -12.59 9.31
CA VAL A 60 -9.18 -13.69 9.05
C VAL A 60 -8.86 -13.79 7.55
N ILE A 61 -9.88 -13.78 6.68
CA ILE A 61 -9.68 -13.87 5.22
C ILE A 61 -8.90 -12.66 4.66
N ILE A 62 -9.10 -11.46 5.21
CA ILE A 62 -8.32 -10.27 4.86
C ILE A 62 -6.88 -10.39 5.37
N THR A 63 -6.69 -10.84 6.62
CA THR A 63 -5.38 -11.02 7.26
C THR A 63 -4.54 -12.11 6.58
N ASP A 64 -5.12 -13.23 6.11
CA ASP A 64 -4.40 -14.24 5.32
C ASP A 64 -3.91 -13.70 3.95
N LYS A 65 -4.66 -12.76 3.35
CA LYS A 65 -4.22 -12.05 2.13
C LYS A 65 -3.08 -11.07 2.44
N LEU A 66 -3.22 -10.27 3.49
CA LEU A 66 -2.18 -9.33 3.92
C LEU A 66 -0.93 -10.03 4.42
N TRP A 67 -1.02 -11.21 5.04
CA TRP A 67 0.15 -12.01 5.41
C TRP A 67 0.96 -12.48 4.20
N SER A 68 0.34 -12.61 3.01
CA SER A 68 0.97 -13.25 1.86
C SER A 68 1.27 -12.32 0.67
N HIS A 69 0.69 -11.11 0.60
CA HIS A 69 0.82 -10.21 -0.56
C HIS A 69 2.27 -9.88 -0.95
N ASP A 70 3.03 -9.24 -0.07
CA ASP A 70 4.39 -8.75 -0.35
C ASP A 70 5.49 -9.77 0.03
N LEU A 71 5.16 -11.01 0.45
CA LEU A 71 6.19 -11.99 0.83
C LEU A 71 7.11 -12.42 -0.34
N ALA A 72 6.69 -12.20 -1.58
CA ALA A 72 7.55 -12.37 -2.76
C ALA A 72 8.74 -11.38 -2.77
N GLU A 73 8.62 -10.22 -2.11
CA GLU A 73 9.67 -9.19 -2.06
C GLU A 73 10.91 -9.64 -1.28
N VAL A 74 10.81 -10.67 -0.44
CA VAL A 74 11.96 -11.36 0.18
C VAL A 74 12.94 -11.87 -0.88
N VAL A 75 12.44 -12.23 -2.07
CA VAL A 75 13.24 -12.74 -3.19
C VAL A 75 13.45 -11.68 -4.27
N THR A 76 12.48 -10.79 -4.50
CA THR A 76 12.55 -9.79 -5.60
C THR A 76 13.08 -8.42 -5.20
N SER A 77 13.16 -8.10 -3.91
CA SER A 77 13.19 -6.74 -3.32
C SER A 77 11.90 -5.93 -3.53
N ASP A 78 11.59 -5.00 -2.62
CA ASP A 78 10.64 -3.91 -2.89
C ASP A 78 11.16 -3.01 -4.03
N PHE A 79 10.23 -2.60 -4.87
CA PHE A 79 10.36 -1.49 -5.80
C PHE A 79 9.07 -0.69 -5.77
N SER A 80 9.14 0.55 -5.27
CA SER A 80 7.98 1.44 -5.17
C SER A 80 7.19 1.59 -6.47
N ALA A 81 5.89 1.86 -6.33
CA ALA A 81 4.96 2.01 -7.44
C ALA A 81 5.41 3.05 -8.49
N ILE A 82 6.16 4.09 -8.09
CA ILE A 82 6.67 5.12 -9.03
C ILE A 82 7.76 4.57 -9.95
N HIS A 83 8.68 3.74 -9.44
CA HIS A 83 9.64 3.04 -10.31
C HIS A 83 8.91 2.10 -11.28
N LYS A 84 7.92 1.36 -10.77
CA LYS A 84 7.06 0.47 -11.57
C LYS A 84 6.19 1.25 -12.58
N GLN A 85 5.89 2.54 -12.37
CA GLN A 85 5.16 3.36 -13.35
C GLN A 85 6.07 3.96 -14.43
N ASN A 86 7.26 4.44 -14.06
CA ASN A 86 8.14 5.17 -14.97
C ASN A 86 8.96 4.27 -15.90
N ASP A 87 9.11 2.97 -15.60
CA ASP A 87 9.68 1.98 -16.52
C ASP A 87 8.74 0.76 -16.69
N PRO A 88 7.96 0.70 -17.79
CA PRO A 88 7.10 -0.44 -18.09
C PRO A 88 7.85 -1.77 -18.31
N LYS A 89 9.12 -1.74 -18.74
CA LYS A 89 9.96 -2.93 -18.91
C LYS A 89 10.40 -3.45 -17.55
N LEU A 90 10.76 -2.56 -16.62
CA LEU A 90 11.00 -2.89 -15.21
C LEU A 90 9.74 -3.47 -14.56
N LYS A 91 8.56 -2.83 -14.70
CA LYS A 91 7.29 -3.36 -14.14
C LYS A 91 7.01 -4.78 -14.63
N ARG A 92 7.16 -5.03 -15.94
CA ARG A 92 6.98 -6.36 -16.51
C ARG A 92 7.99 -7.37 -15.96
N MET A 93 9.28 -7.04 -15.95
CA MET A 93 10.32 -7.94 -15.44
C MET A 93 10.14 -8.25 -13.95
N LEU A 94 9.75 -7.26 -13.13
CA LEU A 94 9.46 -7.47 -11.72
C LEU A 94 8.23 -8.35 -11.55
N PHE A 95 7.13 -8.08 -12.24
CA PHE A 95 5.92 -8.91 -12.17
C PHE A 95 6.17 -10.36 -12.61
N GLU A 96 6.99 -10.59 -13.64
CA GLU A 96 7.39 -11.94 -14.07
C GLU A 96 8.24 -12.67 -13.00
N ARG A 97 9.06 -11.94 -12.23
CA ARG A 97 9.84 -12.49 -11.10
C ARG A 97 8.99 -12.69 -9.85
N GLU A 98 8.10 -11.77 -9.52
CA GLU A 98 7.14 -11.83 -8.41
C GLU A 98 6.25 -13.07 -8.59
N LEU A 99 5.71 -13.29 -9.79
CA LEU A 99 4.93 -14.50 -10.11
C LEU A 99 5.72 -15.80 -9.95
N GLU A 100 7.01 -15.82 -10.29
CA GLU A 100 7.84 -17.02 -10.09
C GLU A 100 8.16 -17.24 -8.61
N ALA A 101 8.49 -16.19 -7.86
CA ALA A 101 8.66 -16.26 -6.41
C ALA A 101 7.39 -16.76 -5.70
N ILE A 102 6.20 -16.34 -6.16
CA ILE A 102 4.91 -16.84 -5.68
C ILE A 102 4.74 -18.35 -5.98
N ARG A 103 5.22 -18.85 -7.13
CA ARG A 103 5.15 -20.30 -7.43
C ARG A 103 6.10 -21.11 -6.56
N THR A 104 7.32 -20.62 -6.35
CA THR A 104 8.42 -21.36 -5.71
C THR A 104 8.37 -21.32 -4.18
N TYR A 105 8.10 -20.16 -3.57
CA TYR A 105 8.32 -19.94 -2.13
C TYR A 105 7.03 -19.78 -1.31
N ILE A 106 5.94 -19.31 -1.91
CA ILE A 106 4.65 -19.18 -1.19
C ILE A 106 3.98 -20.56 -1.12
N PRO A 107 3.56 -21.06 0.07
CA PRO A 107 2.86 -22.34 0.19
C PRO A 107 1.57 -22.38 -0.63
N GLU A 108 1.23 -23.55 -1.19
CA GLU A 108 0.10 -23.72 -2.11
C GLU A 108 -1.25 -23.20 -1.55
N LYS A 109 -1.48 -23.41 -0.25
CA LYS A 109 -2.60 -22.87 0.54
C LYS A 109 -2.77 -21.35 0.39
N TYR A 110 -1.67 -20.61 0.28
CA TYR A 110 -1.65 -19.14 0.26
C TYR A 110 -1.63 -18.53 -1.15
N LYS A 111 -1.22 -19.27 -2.19
CA LYS A 111 -1.22 -18.77 -3.58
C LYS A 111 -2.59 -18.23 -4.05
N PRO A 112 -3.75 -18.85 -3.73
CA PRO A 112 -5.06 -18.29 -4.06
C PRO A 112 -5.33 -16.93 -3.42
N HIS A 113 -4.79 -16.66 -2.22
CA HIS A 113 -4.94 -15.36 -1.56
C HIS A 113 -4.15 -14.27 -2.31
N VAL A 114 -2.90 -14.56 -2.71
CA VAL A 114 -2.03 -13.64 -3.46
C VAL A 114 -2.56 -13.38 -4.87
N TYR A 115 -2.95 -14.42 -5.63
CA TYR A 115 -3.49 -14.22 -6.98
C TYR A 115 -4.79 -13.41 -6.98
N ASP A 116 -5.64 -13.57 -5.97
CA ASP A 116 -6.87 -12.78 -5.82
C ASP A 116 -6.60 -11.33 -5.39
N PHE A 117 -5.49 -11.08 -4.68
CA PHE A 117 -4.98 -9.73 -4.39
C PHE A 117 -4.41 -9.04 -5.65
N ILE A 118 -3.73 -9.78 -6.53
CA ILE A 118 -3.26 -9.28 -7.83
C ILE A 118 -4.43 -8.89 -8.75
N GLU A 119 -5.53 -9.64 -8.77
CA GLU A 119 -6.74 -9.22 -9.51
C GLU A 119 -7.44 -8.01 -8.85
N ALA A 120 -7.32 -7.82 -7.52
CA ALA A 120 -7.80 -6.61 -6.84
C ALA A 120 -6.97 -5.37 -7.21
N GLU A 121 -5.63 -5.49 -7.31
CA GLU A 121 -4.79 -4.43 -7.86
C GLU A 121 -5.22 -4.07 -9.29
N ARG A 122 -5.38 -5.06 -10.17
CA ARG A 122 -5.80 -4.82 -11.56
C ARG A 122 -7.17 -4.14 -11.66
N PHE A 123 -8.14 -4.56 -10.83
CA PHE A 123 -9.45 -3.91 -10.76
C PHE A 123 -9.35 -2.43 -10.39
N TRP A 124 -8.58 -2.09 -9.34
CA TRP A 124 -8.40 -0.72 -8.88
C TRP A 124 -7.61 0.14 -9.88
N ASP A 125 -6.54 -0.39 -10.46
CA ASP A 125 -5.72 0.29 -11.48
C ASP A 125 -6.44 0.41 -12.84
N GLY A 126 -7.62 -0.22 -13.00
CA GLY A 126 -8.39 -0.25 -14.24
C GLY A 126 -7.79 -1.11 -15.35
N SER A 127 -6.84 -1.99 -15.00
CA SER A 127 -6.20 -2.94 -15.90
C SER A 127 -7.08 -4.15 -16.20
N ILE A 128 -6.75 -4.91 -17.26
CA ILE A 128 -7.42 -6.17 -17.58
C ILE A 128 -7.15 -7.17 -16.44
N TYR A 129 -8.22 -7.63 -15.79
CA TYR A 129 -8.22 -8.69 -14.78
C TYR A 129 -8.75 -10.01 -15.36
N SER A 130 -8.30 -11.15 -14.84
CA SER A 130 -8.73 -12.48 -15.34
C SER A 130 -10.08 -12.95 -14.79
N LYS A 131 -10.44 -12.44 -13.60
CA LYS A 131 -11.69 -12.69 -12.88
C LYS A 131 -12.01 -11.46 -12.02
N LEU A 132 -13.27 -11.30 -11.61
CA LEU A 132 -13.60 -10.33 -10.56
C LEU A 132 -12.93 -10.77 -9.24
N PRO A 133 -12.20 -9.87 -8.53
CA PRO A 133 -11.60 -10.17 -7.24
C PRO A 133 -12.67 -10.31 -6.14
N THR A 134 -12.35 -11.01 -5.05
CA THR A 134 -13.26 -11.08 -3.89
C THR A 134 -13.39 -9.73 -3.18
N PRO A 135 -14.51 -9.46 -2.47
CA PRO A 135 -14.64 -8.26 -1.65
C PRO A 135 -13.52 -8.13 -0.61
N HIS A 136 -13.09 -9.25 -0.02
CA HIS A 136 -11.98 -9.31 0.94
C HIS A 136 -10.63 -8.93 0.30
N ALA A 137 -10.40 -9.26 -0.97
CA ALA A 137 -9.20 -8.81 -1.68
C ALA A 137 -9.24 -7.32 -2.03
N LEU A 138 -10.41 -6.78 -2.37
CA LEU A 138 -10.58 -5.35 -2.57
C LEU A 138 -10.27 -4.57 -1.29
N VAL A 139 -10.81 -5.00 -0.14
CA VAL A 139 -10.49 -4.41 1.18
C VAL A 139 -8.99 -4.55 1.50
N ALA A 140 -8.40 -5.74 1.31
CA ALA A 140 -6.97 -5.94 1.55
C ALA A 140 -6.09 -5.01 0.70
N LYS A 141 -6.40 -4.84 -0.59
CA LYS A 141 -5.64 -3.94 -1.47
C LYS A 141 -5.86 -2.46 -1.13
N THR A 142 -7.05 -2.07 -0.68
CA THR A 142 -7.27 -0.72 -0.12
C THR A 142 -6.48 -0.52 1.17
N ILE A 143 -6.36 -1.52 2.05
CA ILE A 143 -5.54 -1.44 3.27
C ILE A 143 -4.06 -1.20 2.94
N ASP A 144 -3.48 -1.99 2.04
CA ASP A 144 -2.11 -1.81 1.52
C ASP A 144 -1.91 -0.38 0.99
N HIS A 145 -2.72 0.02 0.00
CA HIS A 145 -2.63 1.34 -0.62
C HIS A 145 -2.67 2.48 0.42
N THR A 146 -3.64 2.41 1.33
CA THR A 146 -3.88 3.43 2.35
C THR A 146 -2.98 3.34 3.58
N ASP A 147 -2.13 2.31 3.73
CA ASP A 147 -0.98 2.35 4.65
C ASP A 147 0.24 2.94 3.95
N GLY A 148 0.57 2.48 2.74
CA GLY A 148 1.74 2.95 1.99
C GLY A 148 1.73 4.46 1.73
N ASN A 149 0.56 5.02 1.36
CA ASN A 149 0.39 6.46 1.18
C ASN A 149 0.47 7.23 2.50
N VAL A 150 -0.22 6.76 3.56
CA VAL A 150 -0.23 7.39 4.89
C VAL A 150 1.17 7.38 5.50
N PHE A 151 1.93 6.29 5.35
CA PHE A 151 3.31 6.20 5.78
C PHE A 151 4.20 7.17 5.00
N PHE A 152 4.13 7.16 3.67
CA PHE A 152 4.93 8.03 2.80
C PHE A 152 4.75 9.52 3.17
N HIS A 153 3.51 9.99 3.26
CA HIS A 153 3.25 11.40 3.61
C HIS A 153 3.62 11.72 5.07
N LYS A 154 3.44 10.79 6.02
CA LYS A 154 3.87 10.99 7.41
C LYS A 154 5.39 11.14 7.51
N ALA A 155 6.14 10.24 6.89
CA ALA A 155 7.60 10.26 6.88
C ALA A 155 8.13 11.54 6.22
N LEU A 156 7.60 11.87 5.03
CA LEU A 156 8.02 13.05 4.29
C LEU A 156 7.69 14.35 5.04
N ALA A 157 6.47 14.51 5.58
CA ALA A 157 6.09 15.70 6.37
C ALA A 157 6.92 15.85 7.66
N SER A 158 7.32 14.73 8.28
CA SER A 158 8.20 14.71 9.45
C SER A 158 9.62 15.17 9.09
N TRP A 159 10.20 14.64 8.01
CA TRP A 159 11.52 15.05 7.53
C TRP A 159 11.53 16.51 7.03
N VAL A 160 10.52 16.94 6.28
CA VAL A 160 10.38 18.35 5.85
C VAL A 160 10.31 19.29 7.06
N SER A 161 9.65 18.88 8.14
CA SER A 161 9.60 19.66 9.40
C SER A 161 10.93 19.71 10.15
N SER A 162 11.86 18.78 9.91
CA SER A 162 13.15 18.67 10.61
C SER A 162 14.22 19.67 10.15
N ASP A 163 15.34 19.66 10.86
CA ASP A 163 16.57 20.37 10.50
C ASP A 163 17.41 19.62 9.43
N GLU A 164 17.11 18.33 9.16
CA GLU A 164 17.72 17.54 8.08
C GLU A 164 17.08 17.82 6.70
N TYR A 165 16.15 18.77 6.61
CA TYR A 165 15.42 19.09 5.38
C TYR A 165 16.29 19.83 4.35
N ASN A 166 16.46 19.21 3.18
CA ASN A 166 17.00 19.84 1.97
C ASN A 166 15.96 19.77 0.84
N PRO A 167 15.48 20.89 0.26
CA PRO A 167 14.53 20.88 -0.85
C PRO A 167 15.02 20.08 -2.08
N ASP A 168 16.33 19.98 -2.32
CA ASP A 168 16.90 19.24 -3.45
C ASP A 168 16.66 17.72 -3.36
N TYR A 169 16.29 17.21 -2.18
CA TYR A 169 16.02 15.79 -1.92
C TYR A 169 14.51 15.46 -1.85
N LEU A 170 13.64 16.41 -2.19
CA LEU A 170 12.20 16.16 -2.31
C LEU A 170 11.92 15.09 -3.40
N PRO A 171 11.02 14.11 -3.15
CA PRO A 171 10.57 13.18 -4.18
C PRO A 171 9.99 13.89 -5.41
N SER A 172 10.08 13.24 -6.57
CA SER A 172 9.56 13.79 -7.83
C SER A 172 8.09 14.18 -7.74
N LYS A 173 7.67 15.18 -8.53
CA LYS A 173 6.28 15.68 -8.52
C LYS A 173 5.26 14.53 -8.64
N ASP A 174 5.49 13.58 -9.55
CA ASP A 174 4.59 12.44 -9.75
C ASP A 174 4.53 11.50 -8.52
N SER A 175 5.63 11.35 -7.78
CA SER A 175 5.64 10.66 -6.48
C SER A 175 4.72 11.34 -5.47
N LEU A 176 4.73 12.68 -5.43
CA LEU A 176 3.90 13.46 -4.52
C LEU A 176 2.42 13.47 -4.93
N ARG A 177 2.10 13.26 -6.22
CA ARG A 177 0.72 13.18 -6.74
C ARG A 177 0.08 11.80 -6.65
N TYR A 178 0.88 10.74 -6.64
CA TYR A 178 0.44 9.35 -6.80
C TYR A 178 -0.74 8.99 -5.88
N THR A 179 -0.67 9.37 -4.60
CA THR A 179 -1.76 9.18 -3.62
C THR A 179 -3.09 9.76 -4.12
N PHE A 180 -3.11 11.04 -4.49
CA PHE A 180 -4.32 11.76 -4.89
C PHE A 180 -4.87 11.26 -6.22
N VAL A 181 -3.99 10.94 -7.18
CA VAL A 181 -4.36 10.35 -8.48
C VAL A 181 -5.05 9.01 -8.28
N ASN A 182 -4.55 8.15 -7.39
CA ASN A 182 -5.17 6.86 -7.13
C ASN A 182 -6.41 6.96 -6.24
N TYR A 183 -6.46 7.85 -5.25
CA TYR A 183 -7.68 8.16 -4.52
C TYR A 183 -8.85 8.47 -5.47
N HIS A 184 -8.63 9.34 -6.47
CA HIS A 184 -9.66 9.63 -7.48
C HIS A 184 -10.06 8.38 -8.30
N LYS A 185 -9.11 7.53 -8.74
CA LYS A 185 -9.44 6.26 -9.41
C LYS A 185 -10.29 5.33 -8.51
N TYR A 186 -9.93 5.20 -7.23
CA TYR A 186 -10.64 4.31 -6.30
C TYR A 186 -12.06 4.83 -6.05
N MET A 187 -12.24 6.15 -5.92
CA MET A 187 -13.57 6.78 -5.78
C MET A 187 -14.41 6.66 -7.07
N GLU A 188 -13.81 6.78 -8.26
CA GLU A 188 -14.47 6.49 -9.54
C GLU A 188 -14.92 5.01 -9.63
N ARG A 189 -14.04 4.08 -9.23
CA ARG A 189 -14.34 2.64 -9.20
C ARG A 189 -15.41 2.28 -8.18
N LEU A 190 -15.43 2.90 -7.00
CA LEU A 190 -16.53 2.76 -6.01
C LEU A 190 -17.87 3.27 -6.56
N SER A 191 -17.83 4.34 -7.35
CA SER A 191 -19.00 4.95 -8.00
C SER A 191 -19.50 4.17 -9.22
N SER A 192 -18.76 3.15 -9.67
CA SER A 192 -19.08 2.34 -10.85
C SER A 192 -20.39 1.54 -10.68
N PRO A 193 -21.16 1.29 -11.76
CA PRO A 193 -22.26 0.32 -11.75
C PRO A 193 -21.80 -1.11 -11.46
N VAL A 194 -20.53 -1.44 -11.69
CA VAL A 194 -19.94 -2.73 -11.31
C VAL A 194 -19.56 -2.67 -9.82
N LYS A 195 -20.40 -3.24 -8.95
CA LYS A 195 -20.27 -3.15 -7.49
C LYS A 195 -19.88 -4.49 -6.82
N PRO A 196 -18.63 -4.97 -6.97
CA PRO A 196 -18.14 -6.19 -6.32
C PRO A 196 -17.94 -6.06 -4.80
N PHE A 197 -18.16 -4.87 -4.24
CA PHE A 197 -17.84 -4.52 -2.84
C PHE A 197 -18.74 -5.21 -1.80
N GLY A 198 -19.98 -5.55 -2.17
CA GLY A 198 -20.95 -6.18 -1.26
C GLY A 198 -21.12 -5.42 0.07
N GLN A 199 -21.07 -6.13 1.20
CA GLN A 199 -21.14 -5.53 2.55
C GLN A 199 -19.94 -4.61 2.90
N PHE A 200 -18.88 -4.57 2.09
CA PHE A 200 -17.65 -3.83 2.38
C PHE A 200 -17.55 -2.47 1.70
N TYR A 201 -18.56 -2.01 0.97
CA TYR A 201 -18.55 -0.69 0.33
C TYR A 201 -18.20 0.44 1.31
N GLU A 202 -18.91 0.52 2.44
CA GLU A 202 -18.65 1.50 3.50
C GLU A 202 -17.26 1.33 4.14
N VAL A 203 -16.76 0.10 4.22
CA VAL A 203 -15.43 -0.19 4.79
C VAL A 203 -14.33 0.40 3.90
N ILE A 204 -14.45 0.22 2.59
CA ILE A 204 -13.50 0.74 1.59
C ILE A 204 -13.59 2.28 1.51
N LEU A 205 -14.81 2.83 1.50
CA LEU A 205 -15.05 4.27 1.50
C LEU A 205 -14.44 4.95 2.74
N ASN A 206 -14.68 4.40 3.93
CA ASN A 206 -14.10 4.94 5.17
C ASN A 206 -12.57 4.82 5.18
N LEU A 207 -11.98 3.73 4.68
CA LEU A 207 -10.52 3.56 4.57
C LEU A 207 -9.84 4.65 3.71
N LEU A 208 -10.48 5.07 2.61
CA LEU A 208 -9.98 6.12 1.71
C LEU A 208 -10.18 7.52 2.30
N ASN A 209 -11.32 7.78 2.93
CA ASN A 209 -11.56 9.05 3.63
C ASN A 209 -10.56 9.24 4.79
N ASP A 210 -10.32 8.19 5.58
CA ASP A 210 -9.35 8.17 6.68
C ASP A 210 -7.91 8.48 6.22
N GLU A 211 -7.54 8.01 5.02
CA GLU A 211 -6.23 8.29 4.41
C GLU A 211 -6.06 9.79 4.17
N ILE A 212 -7.01 10.43 3.47
CA ILE A 212 -6.92 11.85 3.12
C ILE A 212 -6.94 12.73 4.38
N VAL A 213 -7.79 12.41 5.37
CA VAL A 213 -7.82 13.13 6.65
C VAL A 213 -6.49 13.02 7.40
N LYS A 214 -5.85 11.84 7.43
CA LYS A 214 -4.55 11.65 8.08
C LYS A 214 -3.43 12.39 7.35
N ILE A 215 -3.43 12.34 6.01
CA ILE A 215 -2.46 13.06 5.18
C ILE A 215 -2.58 14.58 5.37
N ALA A 216 -3.80 15.13 5.32
CA ALA A 216 -4.05 16.54 5.60
C ALA A 216 -3.55 16.94 7.00
N GLY A 217 -3.79 16.09 8.01
CA GLY A 217 -3.30 16.30 9.38
C GLY A 217 -1.76 16.32 9.50
N PHE A 218 -1.04 15.52 8.72
CA PHE A 218 0.44 15.57 8.70
C PHE A 218 0.94 16.88 8.06
N TRP A 219 0.36 17.28 6.92
CA TRP A 219 0.81 18.48 6.21
C TRP A 219 0.41 19.79 6.90
N SER A 220 -0.69 19.83 7.66
CA SER A 220 -1.05 21.00 8.47
C SER A 220 -0.04 21.31 9.59
N GLY A 221 0.77 20.32 10.01
CA GLY A 221 1.87 20.53 10.96
C GLY A 221 3.14 21.11 10.34
N VAL A 222 3.26 21.09 9.00
CA VAL A 222 4.43 21.63 8.27
C VAL A 222 4.25 23.13 8.06
N LYS A 223 5.30 23.92 8.29
CA LYS A 223 5.30 25.38 8.01
C LYS A 223 4.97 25.63 6.53
N GLU A 224 4.02 26.52 6.22
CA GLU A 224 3.46 26.70 4.87
C GLU A 224 4.52 26.90 3.78
N GLN A 225 5.56 27.71 4.04
CA GLN A 225 6.65 27.96 3.10
C GLN A 225 7.59 26.75 2.84
N LYS A 226 7.44 25.64 3.58
CA LYS A 226 8.09 24.35 3.33
C LYS A 226 7.14 23.33 2.67
N GLN A 227 5.83 23.58 2.59
CA GLN A 227 4.87 22.63 2.02
C GLN A 227 5.03 22.54 0.49
N PRO A 228 5.15 21.34 -0.11
CA PRO A 228 5.15 21.20 -1.56
C PRO A 228 3.79 21.62 -2.14
N GLU A 229 3.77 22.68 -2.96
CA GLU A 229 2.56 23.29 -3.58
C GLU A 229 1.59 22.24 -4.13
N ILE A 230 2.13 21.20 -4.77
CA ILE A 230 1.39 20.14 -5.45
C ILE A 230 0.52 19.31 -4.49
N ILE A 231 1.01 19.07 -3.27
CA ILE A 231 0.28 18.35 -2.22
C ILE A 231 -0.88 19.20 -1.72
N ILE A 232 -0.64 20.50 -1.52
CA ILE A 232 -1.64 21.44 -1.02
C ILE A 232 -2.73 21.70 -2.07
N LYS A 233 -2.36 21.75 -3.34
CA LYS A 233 -3.30 21.84 -4.46
C LYS A 233 -4.17 20.59 -4.57
N ASP A 234 -3.57 19.40 -4.58
CA ASP A 234 -4.33 18.15 -4.78
C ASP A 234 -5.19 17.83 -3.54
N LEU A 235 -4.73 18.08 -2.30
CA LEU A 235 -5.56 18.00 -1.08
C LEU A 235 -6.75 18.96 -1.13
N ARG A 236 -6.55 20.23 -1.51
CA ARG A 236 -7.64 21.21 -1.69
C ARG A 236 -8.62 20.81 -2.80
N THR A 237 -8.25 19.90 -3.70
CA THR A 237 -9.12 19.38 -4.77
C THR A 237 -9.97 18.17 -4.32
N ILE A 238 -9.71 17.63 -3.13
CA ILE A 238 -10.44 16.49 -2.55
C ILE A 238 -11.31 16.90 -1.35
N ILE A 239 -10.91 17.95 -0.63
CA ILE A 239 -11.54 18.38 0.64
C ILE A 239 -12.64 19.46 0.43
N ASN A 240 -12.69 20.12 -0.73
CA ASN A 240 -13.70 21.12 -1.09
C ASN A 240 -14.65 20.59 -2.18
#